data_AF-A0A9D7SIY9-F1
#
_entry.id   AF-A0A9D7SIY9-F1
#
_cell.length_a   1.000
_cell.length_b   1.000
_cell.length_c   1.000
_cell.angle_alpha   90.00
_cell.angle_beta   90.00
_cell.angle_gamma   90.00
#
_symmetry.space_group_name_H-M   'P 1'
#
loop_
_entity.id
_entity.type
_entity.pdbx_description
1 polymer ?
#
loop_
_entity_poly.entity_id
_entity_poly.type
_entity_poly.pdbx_seq_one_letter_code
_entity_poly.pdbx_strand_id
1 'polypeptide(L)'
;MCAWLEAQGSSAFYREADPPRACYAYFPPDQSPPEPSGLLAFPGVRLQEAEAFGDEDWLAKSREGFGAFDVGARFHVRPLWEPTPGPGNRIDLVVNPGLAFGTGGHETTRLCMELLEELSLAGRLQGPVLDIGAGTGILSLAAYLLGGRDLMAFDIDPDCGPAMGELVELNAHLLQGARPYESFVGTLDHSLVQGPYRGLLANILLETIQDLLPRMAEVAAPGGWLVASGILAERTDEALVSLASQGFRPEKVVREGEWIAVLAVREQA
;
A
#
# COMPACT_ATOMS: atom_id res chain seq x y z
N MET A 1 3.56 1.04 -31.62
CA MET A 1 4.22 2.18 -30.97
C MET A 1 5.00 1.73 -29.73
N CYS A 2 4.38 1.19 -28.67
CA CYS A 2 5.11 0.74 -27.47
C CYS A 2 6.25 -0.25 -27.78
N ALA A 3 5.99 -1.33 -28.53
CA ALA A 3 7.03 -2.27 -28.96
C ALA A 3 8.15 -1.63 -29.81
N TRP A 4 7.85 -0.54 -30.51
CA TRP A 4 8.88 0.23 -31.23
C TRP A 4 9.71 1.05 -30.25
N LEU A 5 9.09 1.75 -29.29
CA LEU A 5 9.76 2.51 -28.24
C LEU A 5 10.65 1.63 -27.35
N GLU A 6 10.20 0.42 -27.00
CA GLU A 6 11.00 -0.59 -26.30
C GLU A 6 12.23 -1.00 -27.11
N ALA A 7 12.07 -1.25 -28.41
CA ALA A 7 13.19 -1.55 -29.30
C ALA A 7 14.14 -0.36 -29.50
N GLN A 8 13.70 0.86 -29.19
CA GLN A 8 14.54 2.07 -29.15
C GLN A 8 15.14 2.33 -27.76
N GLY A 9 14.94 1.43 -26.79
CA GLY A 9 15.59 1.51 -25.48
C GLY A 9 14.77 2.18 -24.38
N SER A 10 13.45 2.30 -24.56
CA SER A 10 12.59 2.79 -23.48
C SER A 10 12.59 1.83 -22.28
N SER A 11 12.76 2.38 -21.07
CA SER A 11 12.77 1.62 -19.81
C SER A 11 11.39 1.42 -19.20
N ALA A 12 10.45 2.34 -19.48
CA ALA A 12 9.09 2.28 -18.99
C ALA A 12 8.16 3.12 -19.86
N PHE A 13 6.85 2.84 -19.80
CA PHE A 13 5.84 3.65 -20.43
C PHE A 13 4.59 3.77 -19.54
N TYR A 14 3.93 4.92 -19.64
CA TYR A 14 2.64 5.19 -19.00
C TYR A 14 1.64 5.61 -20.07
N ARG A 15 0.39 5.13 -19.98
CA ARG A 15 -0.68 5.46 -20.92
C ARG A 15 -1.90 5.92 -20.15
N GLU A 16 -2.41 7.08 -20.53
CA GLU A 16 -3.68 7.57 -19.98
C GLU A 16 -4.83 6.67 -20.47
N ALA A 17 -5.70 6.28 -19.54
CA ALA A 17 -6.85 5.43 -19.82
C ALA A 17 -7.96 6.18 -20.58
N ASP A 18 -8.11 7.47 -20.28
CA ASP A 18 -9.18 8.32 -20.80
C ASP A 18 -8.69 9.33 -21.86
N PRO A 19 -9.55 9.73 -22.83
CA PRO A 19 -9.18 10.75 -23.81
C PRO A 19 -8.94 12.13 -23.18
N PRO A 20 -7.94 12.90 -23.66
CA PRO A 20 -7.05 12.58 -24.78
C PRO A 20 -5.98 11.56 -24.38
N ARG A 21 -5.83 10.48 -25.16
CA ARG A 21 -4.90 9.38 -24.85
C ARG A 21 -3.45 9.83 -25.02
N ALA A 22 -2.77 10.25 -23.95
CA ALA A 22 -1.33 10.43 -23.98
C ALA A 22 -0.59 9.11 -23.69
N CYS A 23 0.61 8.99 -24.27
CA CYS A 23 1.54 7.91 -23.98
C CYS A 23 2.88 8.55 -23.66
N TYR A 24 3.35 8.29 -22.45
CA TYR A 24 4.64 8.74 -21.95
C TYR A 24 5.61 7.58 -22.07
N ALA A 25 6.81 7.84 -22.56
CA ALA A 25 7.87 6.84 -22.71
C ALA A 25 9.14 7.40 -22.08
N TYR A 26 9.72 6.64 -21.17
CA TYR A 26 10.91 7.02 -20.43
C TYR A 26 12.13 6.33 -21.03
N PHE A 27 13.23 7.07 -21.14
CA PHE A 27 14.50 6.58 -21.66
C PHE A 27 15.57 6.76 -20.57
N PRO A 28 16.43 5.75 -20.36
CA PRO A 28 17.56 5.86 -19.44
C PRO A 28 18.47 7.07 -19.78
N PRO A 29 19.14 7.68 -18.78
CA PRO A 29 19.99 8.86 -19.00
C PRO A 29 21.22 8.57 -19.86
N ASP A 30 21.64 7.30 -19.97
CA ASP A 30 22.72 6.83 -20.84
C ASP A 30 22.26 6.55 -22.29
N GLN A 31 20.97 6.73 -22.59
CA GLN A 31 20.40 6.53 -23.91
C GLN A 31 19.72 7.79 -24.43
N SER A 32 20.01 8.13 -25.68
CA SER A 32 19.25 9.19 -26.36
C SER A 32 17.89 8.65 -26.80
N PRO A 33 16.77 9.34 -26.52
CA PRO A 33 15.47 8.96 -27.05
C PRO A 33 15.52 8.95 -28.59
N PRO A 34 14.68 8.14 -29.26
CA PRO A 34 14.69 8.03 -30.71
C PRO A 34 14.26 9.34 -31.36
N GLU A 35 14.81 9.59 -32.55
CA GLU A 35 14.44 10.76 -33.35
C GLU A 35 12.92 10.82 -33.57
N PRO A 36 12.26 11.98 -33.33
CA PRO A 36 10.80 12.11 -33.45
C PRO A 36 10.26 11.74 -34.84
N SER A 37 11.10 11.80 -35.87
CA SER A 37 10.77 11.35 -37.23
C SER A 37 10.32 9.88 -37.29
N GLY A 38 10.81 9.02 -36.39
CA GLY A 38 10.37 7.63 -36.28
C GLY A 38 8.90 7.47 -35.89
N LEU A 39 8.31 8.47 -35.23
CA LEU A 39 6.90 8.48 -34.86
C LEU A 39 5.97 8.63 -36.06
N LEU A 40 6.47 9.15 -37.19
CA LEU A 40 5.71 9.28 -38.44
C LEU A 40 5.24 7.93 -39.00
N ALA A 41 5.86 6.82 -38.56
CA ALA A 41 5.42 5.46 -38.88
C ALA A 41 4.08 5.09 -38.20
N PHE A 42 3.58 5.90 -37.26
CA PHE A 42 2.36 5.64 -36.50
C PHE A 42 1.30 6.73 -36.76
N PRO A 43 0.25 6.44 -37.57
CA PRO A 43 -0.79 7.40 -37.89
C PRO A 43 -1.50 7.96 -36.65
N GLY A 44 -1.64 9.28 -36.58
CA GLY A 44 -2.32 9.98 -35.49
C GLY A 44 -1.48 10.18 -34.22
N VAL A 45 -0.23 9.70 -34.21
CA VAL A 45 0.74 9.96 -33.14
C VAL A 45 1.56 11.19 -33.50
N ARG A 46 1.70 12.10 -32.54
CA ARG A 46 2.65 13.22 -32.63
C ARG A 46 3.39 13.34 -31.31
N LEU A 47 4.66 13.72 -31.38
CA LEU A 47 5.36 14.18 -30.20
C LEU A 47 4.69 15.47 -29.73
N GLN A 48 4.24 15.51 -28.48
CA GLN A 48 3.71 16.73 -27.88
C GLN A 48 4.84 17.50 -27.21
N GLU A 49 5.64 16.79 -26.40
CA GLU A 49 6.69 17.34 -25.58
C GLU A 49 7.78 16.29 -25.38
N ALA A 50 9.03 16.75 -25.25
CA ALA A 50 10.17 15.93 -24.88
C ALA A 50 11.06 16.77 -23.97
N GLU A 51 11.21 16.32 -22.73
CA GLU A 51 12.03 16.98 -21.73
C GLU A 51 13.10 16.02 -21.23
N ALA A 52 14.34 16.49 -21.19
CA ALA A 52 15.41 15.81 -20.48
C ALA A 52 15.38 16.29 -19.04
N PHE A 53 14.87 15.46 -18.14
CA PHE A 53 15.07 15.66 -16.72
C PHE A 53 16.46 15.13 -16.38
N GLY A 54 17.26 15.90 -15.62
CA GLY A 54 18.50 15.35 -15.07
C GLY A 54 18.20 14.20 -14.12
N ASP A 55 19.24 13.55 -13.59
CA ASP A 55 19.16 12.86 -12.29
C ASP A 55 18.85 13.91 -11.21
N GLU A 56 17.68 14.52 -11.27
CA GLU A 56 17.03 14.96 -10.06
C GLU A 56 16.77 13.68 -9.31
N ASP A 57 17.61 13.43 -8.31
CA ASP A 57 17.52 12.30 -7.42
C ASP A 57 16.17 12.44 -6.69
N TRP A 58 15.09 11.97 -7.31
CA TRP A 58 13.74 11.95 -6.74
C TRP A 58 13.75 11.19 -5.41
N LEU A 59 14.68 10.23 -5.26
CA LEU A 59 15.00 9.60 -3.99
C LEU A 59 15.65 10.60 -3.01
N ALA A 60 16.58 11.46 -3.41
CA ALA A 60 17.10 12.56 -2.57
C ALA A 60 16.09 13.66 -2.24
N LYS A 61 15.23 14.10 -3.17
CA LYS A 61 14.14 15.04 -2.86
C LYS A 61 13.09 14.40 -1.94
N SER A 62 12.79 13.11 -2.13
CA SER A 62 11.93 12.34 -1.21
C SER A 62 12.59 12.19 0.16
N ARG A 63 13.93 12.04 0.23
CA ARG A 63 14.72 12.08 1.47
C ARG A 63 14.65 13.43 2.20
N GLU A 64 14.63 14.54 1.47
CA GLU A 64 14.56 15.89 2.06
C GLU A 64 13.18 16.20 2.68
N GLY A 65 12.11 15.58 2.19
CA GLY A 65 10.74 15.80 2.67
C GLY A 65 10.22 14.79 3.69
N PHE A 66 10.83 13.60 3.80
CA PHE A 66 10.37 12.55 4.69
C PHE A 66 11.18 12.53 5.99
N GLY A 67 10.61 13.10 7.05
CA GLY A 67 11.18 13.06 8.40
C GLY A 67 10.54 12.00 9.29
N ALA A 68 11.11 11.74 10.46
CA ALA A 68 10.47 10.90 11.47
C ALA A 68 9.17 11.51 12.01
N PHE A 69 8.20 10.64 12.32
CA PHE A 69 6.92 11.02 12.91
C PHE A 69 6.40 9.92 13.83
N ASP A 70 5.52 10.31 14.75
CA ASP A 70 4.81 9.38 15.62
C ASP A 70 3.47 9.00 14.99
N VAL A 71 3.10 7.73 15.12
CA VAL A 71 1.77 7.22 14.74
C VAL A 71 1.12 6.64 15.99
N GLY A 72 -0.10 7.08 16.28
CA GLY A 72 -0.81 6.70 17.51
C GLY A 72 0.04 6.88 18.78
N ALA A 73 -0.10 5.95 19.71
CA ALA A 73 0.68 5.91 20.94
C ALA A 73 1.84 4.89 20.90
N ARG A 74 1.86 3.99 19.91
CA ARG A 74 2.78 2.84 19.92
C ARG A 74 3.94 2.95 18.96
N PHE A 75 3.84 3.71 17.88
CA PHE A 75 4.87 3.70 16.84
C PHE A 75 5.62 5.03 16.74
N HIS A 76 6.92 4.92 16.50
CA HIS A 76 7.78 5.98 16.01
C HIS A 76 8.30 5.51 14.65
N VAL A 77 7.90 6.16 13.57
CA VAL A 77 8.30 5.79 12.21
C VAL A 77 9.39 6.75 11.78
N ARG A 78 10.53 6.22 11.34
CA ARG A 78 11.65 7.03 10.85
C ARG A 78 12.24 6.44 9.58
N PRO A 79 12.81 7.28 8.71
CA PRO A 79 13.57 6.78 7.59
C PRO A 79 14.92 6.19 8.04
N LEU A 80 15.50 5.31 7.22
CA LEU A 80 16.77 4.62 7.55
C LEU A 80 17.98 5.54 7.80
N TRP A 81 17.95 6.77 7.28
CA TRP A 81 19.04 7.74 7.42
C TRP A 81 18.96 8.57 8.71
N GLU A 82 17.82 8.55 9.40
CA GLU A 82 17.69 9.21 10.69
C GLU A 82 18.25 8.34 11.82
N PRO A 83 18.92 8.95 12.82
CA PRO A 83 19.50 8.21 13.92
C PRO A 83 18.42 7.49 14.73
N THR A 84 18.79 6.34 15.30
CA THR A 84 17.92 5.64 16.26
C THR A 84 17.53 6.59 17.39
N PRO A 85 16.25 6.69 17.74
CA PRO A 85 15.81 7.54 18.85
C PRO A 85 16.43 7.07 20.16
N GLY A 86 16.52 7.99 21.14
CA GLY A 86 16.88 7.64 22.50
C GLY A 86 15.89 6.65 23.14
N PRO A 87 16.18 6.17 24.37
CA PRO A 87 15.30 5.22 25.05
C PRO A 87 13.86 5.73 25.12
N GLY A 88 12.91 4.91 24.69
CA GLY A 88 11.49 5.25 24.66
C GLY A 88 10.60 4.00 24.68
N ASN A 89 9.30 4.21 24.88
CA ASN A 89 8.30 3.14 24.94
C ASN A 89 7.61 2.87 23.59
N ARG A 90 7.90 3.69 22.57
CA ARG A 90 7.40 3.50 21.20
C ARG A 90 8.25 2.46 20.49
N ILE A 91 7.61 1.73 19.59
CA ILE A 91 8.22 0.79 18.65
C ILE A 91 8.88 1.63 17.56
N ASP A 92 10.21 1.53 17.46
CA ASP A 92 11.03 2.20 16.44
C ASP A 92 10.94 1.44 15.11
N LEU A 93 10.04 1.89 14.23
CA LEU A 93 9.84 1.36 12.88
C LEU A 93 10.71 2.13 11.88
N VAL A 94 11.55 1.39 11.15
CA VAL A 94 12.45 1.93 10.15
C VAL A 94 11.88 1.66 8.76
N VAL A 95 11.81 2.70 7.93
CA VAL A 95 11.28 2.59 6.56
C VAL A 95 12.27 3.13 5.53
N ASN A 96 12.19 2.62 4.30
CA ASN A 96 12.88 3.18 3.14
C ASN A 96 11.83 3.77 2.17
N PRO A 97 11.68 5.10 2.13
CA PRO A 97 10.76 5.72 1.19
C PRO A 97 11.35 5.70 -0.22
N GLY A 98 10.81 4.86 -1.10
CA GLY A 98 11.20 4.86 -2.51
C GLY A 98 10.87 3.61 -3.33
N LEU A 99 10.65 2.45 -2.70
CA LEU A 99 10.42 1.19 -3.46
C LEU A 99 8.95 0.86 -3.71
N ALA A 100 8.05 1.24 -2.81
CA ALA A 100 6.61 0.99 -2.95
C ALA A 100 5.79 1.97 -2.09
N PHE A 101 4.49 2.08 -2.40
CA PHE A 101 3.56 2.87 -1.59
C PHE A 101 3.38 2.26 -0.18
N GLY A 102 3.09 3.10 0.82
CA GLY A 102 2.80 2.65 2.19
C GLY A 102 4.00 2.76 3.14
N THR A 103 4.75 3.86 3.13
CA THR A 103 5.88 4.09 4.07
C THR A 103 5.43 4.57 5.45
N GLY A 104 4.12 4.68 5.70
CA GLY A 104 3.55 5.26 6.93
C GLY A 104 3.30 6.76 6.86
N GLY A 105 3.92 7.47 5.90
CA GLY A 105 3.85 8.93 5.81
C GLY A 105 2.53 9.48 5.26
N HIS A 106 1.63 8.62 4.76
CA HIS A 106 0.32 9.01 4.29
C HIS A 106 -0.73 8.84 5.40
N GLU A 107 -1.71 9.75 5.45
CA GLU A 107 -2.81 9.80 6.41
C GLU A 107 -3.52 8.45 6.54
N THR A 108 -3.78 7.79 5.40
CA THR A 108 -4.49 6.52 5.37
C THR A 108 -3.73 5.40 6.09
N THR A 109 -2.41 5.35 5.96
CA THR A 109 -1.59 4.38 6.68
C THR A 109 -1.60 4.66 8.18
N ARG A 110 -1.50 5.94 8.58
CA ARG A 110 -1.56 6.33 10.00
C ARG A 110 -2.90 5.94 10.63
N LEU A 111 -4.00 6.27 9.97
CA LEU A 111 -5.35 5.90 10.42
C LEU A 111 -5.51 4.39 10.59
N CYS A 112 -4.99 3.58 9.66
CA CYS A 112 -5.00 2.11 9.78
C CYS A 112 -4.17 1.62 10.98
N MET A 113 -2.97 2.18 11.19
CA MET A 113 -2.11 1.82 12.32
C MET A 113 -2.75 2.18 13.67
N GLU A 114 -3.41 3.33 13.77
CA GLU A 114 -4.15 3.73 14.98
C GLU A 114 -5.33 2.78 15.28
N LEU A 115 -6.08 2.36 14.24
CA LEU A 115 -7.13 1.34 14.41
C LEU A 115 -6.56 -0.02 14.82
N LEU A 116 -5.37 -0.41 14.33
CA LEU A 116 -4.67 -1.61 14.79
C LEU A 116 -4.27 -1.51 16.27
N GLU A 117 -3.84 -0.35 16.75
CA GLU A 117 -3.57 -0.12 18.17
C GLU A 117 -4.84 -0.34 19.02
N GLU A 118 -5.97 0.22 18.59
CA GLU A 118 -7.26 0.04 19.28
C GLU A 118 -7.69 -1.44 19.29
N LEU A 119 -7.53 -2.15 18.17
CA LEU A 119 -7.83 -3.58 18.07
C LEU A 119 -6.92 -4.40 19.00
N SER A 120 -5.64 -4.06 19.10
CA SER A 120 -4.69 -4.70 20.02
C SER A 120 -5.09 -4.48 21.48
N LEU A 121 -5.38 -3.23 21.87
CA LEU A 121 -5.82 -2.87 23.23
C LEU A 121 -7.14 -3.56 23.62
N ALA A 122 -8.05 -3.73 22.66
CA ALA A 122 -9.30 -4.47 22.84
C ALA A 122 -9.14 -6.00 22.80
N GLY A 123 -7.91 -6.52 22.58
CA GLY A 123 -7.65 -7.96 22.46
C GLY A 123 -8.25 -8.61 21.20
N ARG A 124 -8.63 -7.82 20.19
CA ARG A 124 -9.27 -8.25 18.94
C ARG A 124 -8.28 -8.59 17.82
N LEU A 125 -6.99 -8.28 18.00
CA LEU A 125 -5.93 -8.55 17.03
C LEU A 125 -5.39 -9.99 17.09
N GLN A 126 -6.10 -10.92 17.73
CA GLN A 126 -5.70 -12.32 17.84
C GLN A 126 -6.17 -13.11 16.61
N GLY A 127 -5.34 -14.02 16.09
CA GLY A 127 -5.69 -14.89 14.96
C GLY A 127 -5.23 -14.38 13.59
N PRO A 128 -5.54 -15.10 12.49
CA PRO A 128 -4.99 -14.86 11.16
C PRO A 128 -5.46 -13.52 10.59
N VAL A 129 -4.53 -12.78 9.99
CA VAL A 129 -4.78 -11.48 9.36
C VAL A 129 -4.34 -11.51 7.89
N LEU A 130 -5.17 -10.95 7.01
CA LEU A 130 -4.85 -10.76 5.60
C LEU A 130 -4.70 -9.27 5.29
N ASP A 131 -3.59 -8.89 4.69
CA ASP A 131 -3.32 -7.53 4.21
C ASP A 131 -3.41 -7.49 2.68
N ILE A 132 -4.43 -6.77 2.19
CA ILE A 132 -4.86 -6.72 0.79
C ILE A 132 -4.36 -5.43 0.17
N GLY A 133 -3.47 -5.55 -0.82
CA GLY A 133 -2.76 -4.39 -1.38
C GLY A 133 -1.74 -3.86 -0.37
N ALA A 134 -0.85 -4.75 0.07
CA ALA A 134 0.03 -4.52 1.21
C ALA A 134 1.09 -3.43 0.97
N GLY A 135 1.40 -3.09 -0.29
CA GLY A 135 2.47 -2.16 -0.61
C GLY A 135 3.81 -2.59 0.00
N THR A 136 4.41 -1.73 0.84
CA THR A 136 5.61 -2.06 1.62
C THR A 136 5.42 -3.15 2.69
N GLY A 137 4.18 -3.51 3.03
CA GLY A 137 3.87 -4.43 4.14
C GLY A 137 3.86 -3.79 5.53
N ILE A 138 3.86 -2.45 5.63
CA ILE A 138 3.90 -1.76 6.93
C ILE A 138 2.72 -2.10 7.85
N LEU A 139 1.50 -2.29 7.30
CA LEU A 139 0.34 -2.63 8.10
C LEU A 139 0.43 -4.07 8.62
N SER A 140 0.92 -4.99 7.79
CA SER A 140 1.28 -6.36 8.21
C SER A 140 2.32 -6.36 9.33
N LEU A 141 3.41 -5.60 9.19
CA LEU A 141 4.43 -5.53 10.23
C LEU A 141 3.88 -4.90 11.51
N ALA A 142 3.12 -3.81 11.41
CA ALA A 142 2.49 -3.15 12.55
C ALA A 142 1.52 -4.09 13.28
N ALA A 143 0.68 -4.82 12.54
CA ALA A 143 -0.24 -5.80 13.12
C ALA A 143 0.52 -6.92 13.85
N TYR A 144 1.61 -7.45 13.28
CA TYR A 144 2.46 -8.43 13.95
C TYR A 144 3.05 -7.91 15.27
N LEU A 145 3.62 -6.70 15.24
CA LEU A 145 4.27 -6.08 16.41
C LEU A 145 3.26 -5.72 17.53
N LEU A 146 1.99 -5.56 17.18
CA LEU A 146 0.87 -5.37 18.10
C LEU A 146 0.24 -6.68 18.61
N GLY A 147 0.78 -7.83 18.22
CA GLY A 147 0.37 -9.15 18.71
C GLY A 147 -0.43 -10.00 17.73
N GLY A 148 -0.64 -9.53 16.49
CA GLY A 148 -1.20 -10.32 15.40
C GLY A 148 -0.38 -11.58 15.10
N ARG A 149 -1.05 -12.60 14.57
CA ARG A 149 -0.43 -13.90 14.23
C ARG A 149 -0.96 -14.40 12.89
N ASP A 150 -0.23 -15.34 12.29
CA ASP A 150 -0.59 -15.99 11.03
C ASP A 150 -0.96 -14.98 9.92
N LEU A 151 -0.09 -13.97 9.76
CA LEU A 151 -0.30 -12.88 8.82
C LEU A 151 0.09 -13.29 7.40
N MET A 152 -0.74 -12.88 6.45
CA MET A 152 -0.47 -13.00 5.03
C MET A 152 -0.67 -11.64 4.36
N ALA A 153 0.26 -11.26 3.50
CA ALA A 153 0.24 -10.01 2.76
C ALA A 153 0.34 -10.31 1.26
N PHE A 154 -0.38 -9.55 0.44
CA PHE A 154 -0.13 -9.60 -1.00
C PHE A 154 -0.37 -8.26 -1.66
N ASP A 155 0.26 -8.11 -2.82
CA ASP A 155 0.02 -7.00 -3.73
C ASP A 155 0.01 -7.51 -5.17
N ILE A 156 -0.68 -6.79 -6.05
CA ILE A 156 -0.66 -7.09 -7.49
C ILE A 156 0.62 -6.58 -8.15
N ASP A 157 1.26 -5.59 -7.55
CA ASP A 157 2.48 -4.99 -8.06
C ASP A 157 3.71 -5.87 -7.72
N PRO A 158 4.48 -6.34 -8.72
CA PRO A 158 5.68 -7.12 -8.48
C PRO A 158 6.76 -6.41 -7.65
N ASP A 159 6.80 -5.07 -7.67
CA ASP A 159 7.79 -4.28 -6.93
C ASP A 159 7.52 -4.25 -5.41
N CYS A 160 6.27 -4.53 -5.01
CA CYS A 160 5.89 -4.63 -3.59
C CYS A 160 6.46 -5.88 -2.91
N GLY A 161 6.74 -6.96 -3.66
CA GLY A 161 7.37 -8.17 -3.12
C GLY A 161 8.74 -7.89 -2.48
N PRO A 162 9.70 -7.32 -3.24
CA PRO A 162 10.98 -6.84 -2.71
C PRO A 162 10.82 -5.82 -1.58
N ALA A 163 9.89 -4.87 -1.69
CA ALA A 163 9.68 -3.85 -0.65
C ALA A 163 9.22 -4.46 0.70
N MET A 164 8.34 -5.46 0.67
CA MET A 164 7.94 -6.22 1.85
C MET A 164 9.11 -6.96 2.50
N GLY A 165 10.04 -7.50 1.70
CA GLY A 165 11.25 -8.14 2.20
C GLY A 165 12.19 -7.14 2.85
N GLU A 166 12.46 -6.03 2.17
CA GLU A 166 13.32 -4.94 2.68
C GLU A 166 12.78 -4.38 4.00
N LEU A 167 11.47 -4.16 4.12
CA LEU A 167 10.86 -3.68 5.36
C LEU A 167 11.13 -4.62 6.54
N VAL A 168 11.05 -5.94 6.33
CA VAL A 168 11.37 -6.94 7.36
C VAL A 168 12.85 -6.88 7.73
N GLU A 169 13.74 -6.76 6.75
CA GLU A 169 15.19 -6.66 6.98
C GLU A 169 15.56 -5.41 7.78
N LEU A 170 15.00 -4.25 7.42
CA LEU A 170 15.21 -2.99 8.12
C LEU A 170 14.72 -3.01 9.57
N ASN A 171 13.75 -3.87 9.89
CA ASN A 171 13.13 -3.98 11.20
C ASN A 171 13.50 -5.28 11.94
N ALA A 172 14.54 -5.99 11.51
CA ALA A 172 14.94 -7.27 12.08
C ALA A 172 15.26 -7.19 13.60
N HIS A 173 15.67 -6.03 14.10
CA HIS A 173 15.90 -5.78 15.53
C HIS A 173 14.64 -5.93 16.38
N LEU A 174 13.45 -5.76 15.80
CA LEU A 174 12.16 -5.94 16.49
C LEU A 174 11.66 -7.38 16.47
N LEU A 175 12.22 -8.23 15.58
CA LEU A 175 11.61 -9.51 15.23
C LEU A 175 12.25 -10.71 15.94
N GLN A 176 13.45 -10.56 16.51
CA GLN A 176 14.15 -11.64 17.21
C GLN A 176 14.29 -12.92 16.36
N GLY A 177 14.48 -12.77 15.04
CA GLY A 177 14.59 -13.86 14.08
C GLY A 177 13.27 -14.49 13.63
N ALA A 178 12.12 -13.96 14.08
CA ALA A 178 10.82 -14.39 13.60
C ALA A 178 10.49 -13.78 12.23
N ARG A 179 9.73 -14.52 11.42
CA ARG A 179 9.13 -14.02 10.18
C ARG A 179 7.75 -13.45 10.50
N PRO A 180 7.48 -12.15 10.28
CA PRO A 180 6.26 -11.51 10.75
C PRO A 180 5.02 -11.89 9.92
N TYR A 181 5.20 -12.15 8.63
CA TYR A 181 4.11 -12.50 7.70
C TYR A 181 4.62 -13.32 6.51
N GLU A 182 3.74 -14.13 5.90
CA GLU A 182 3.87 -14.67 4.54
C GLU A 182 3.50 -13.60 3.52
N SER A 183 4.18 -13.58 2.36
CA SER A 183 3.87 -12.64 1.30
C SER A 183 4.00 -13.25 -0.09
N PHE A 184 3.19 -12.75 -1.03
CA PHE A 184 3.27 -13.12 -2.44
C PHE A 184 2.78 -11.96 -3.33
N VAL A 185 3.13 -12.02 -4.63
CA VAL A 185 2.58 -11.12 -5.65
C VAL A 185 1.41 -11.84 -6.33
N GLY A 186 0.24 -11.23 -6.33
CA GLY A 186 -0.97 -11.84 -6.88
C GLY A 186 -2.24 -11.12 -6.46
N THR A 187 -3.37 -11.82 -6.58
CA THR A 187 -4.71 -11.28 -6.28
C THR A 187 -5.35 -12.03 -5.12
N LEU A 188 -6.50 -11.52 -4.65
CA LEU A 188 -7.29 -12.14 -3.59
C LEU A 188 -7.82 -13.55 -3.94
N ASP A 189 -7.86 -13.90 -5.23
CA ASP A 189 -8.28 -15.22 -5.74
C ASP A 189 -7.13 -16.25 -5.75
N HIS A 190 -5.93 -15.86 -5.32
CA HIS A 190 -4.79 -16.76 -5.29
C HIS A 190 -5.01 -17.94 -4.32
N SER A 191 -4.52 -19.12 -4.68
CA SER A 191 -4.77 -20.38 -3.94
C SER A 191 -4.17 -20.42 -2.52
N LEU A 192 -3.26 -19.50 -2.20
CA LEU A 192 -2.71 -19.31 -0.86
C LEU A 192 -3.70 -18.60 0.09
N VAL A 193 -4.69 -17.89 -0.44
CA VAL A 193 -5.72 -17.20 0.35
C VAL A 193 -6.83 -18.19 0.70
N GLN A 194 -6.69 -18.88 1.84
CA GLN A 194 -7.58 -19.98 2.21
C GLN A 194 -8.62 -19.66 3.30
N GLY A 195 -8.46 -18.56 4.04
CA GLY A 195 -9.42 -18.13 5.07
C GLY A 195 -9.82 -19.22 6.09
N PRO A 196 -10.78 -18.93 6.98
CA PRO A 196 -11.27 -17.59 7.26
C PRO A 196 -10.23 -16.78 8.06
N TYR A 197 -10.05 -15.51 7.72
CA TYR A 197 -9.19 -14.55 8.42
C TYR A 197 -9.98 -13.82 9.50
N ARG A 198 -9.38 -13.68 10.68
CA ARG A 198 -9.98 -12.94 11.81
C ARG A 198 -9.94 -11.43 11.59
N GLY A 199 -8.96 -10.98 10.81
CA GLY A 199 -8.74 -9.58 10.46
C GLY A 199 -8.41 -9.40 8.98
N LEU A 200 -8.95 -8.36 8.38
CA LEU A 200 -8.62 -7.90 7.04
C LEU A 200 -8.13 -6.45 7.10
N LEU A 201 -7.06 -6.16 6.37
CA LEU A 201 -6.55 -4.81 6.12
C LEU A 201 -6.69 -4.52 4.63
N ALA A 202 -7.22 -3.36 4.28
CA ALA A 202 -7.35 -2.90 2.90
C ALA A 202 -7.14 -1.38 2.83
N ASN A 203 -5.90 -0.94 2.65
CA ASN A 203 -5.57 0.46 2.45
C ASN A 203 -5.31 0.75 0.97
N ILE A 204 -6.40 0.71 0.19
CA ILE A 204 -6.42 0.80 -1.27
C ILE A 204 -7.59 1.68 -1.72
N LEU A 205 -7.68 1.99 -3.00
CA LEU A 205 -8.75 2.86 -3.52
C LEU A 205 -10.15 2.27 -3.26
N LEU A 206 -11.13 3.15 -3.03
CA LEU A 206 -12.51 2.75 -2.72
C LEU A 206 -13.11 1.84 -3.81
N GLU A 207 -12.87 2.13 -5.09
CA GLU A 207 -13.33 1.30 -6.21
C GLU A 207 -12.80 -0.12 -6.09
N THR A 208 -11.50 -0.27 -5.79
CA THR A 208 -10.87 -1.57 -5.61
C THR A 208 -11.42 -2.29 -4.38
N ILE A 209 -11.69 -1.57 -3.29
CA ILE A 209 -12.38 -2.14 -2.12
C ILE A 209 -13.74 -2.69 -2.56
N GLN A 210 -14.55 -1.88 -3.25
CA GLN A 210 -15.89 -2.26 -3.71
C GLN A 210 -15.87 -3.53 -4.58
N ASP A 211 -14.91 -3.62 -5.50
CA ASP A 211 -14.74 -4.78 -6.38
C ASP A 211 -14.34 -6.04 -5.59
N LEU A 212 -13.49 -5.90 -4.57
CA LEU A 212 -12.99 -7.03 -3.77
C LEU A 212 -13.92 -7.44 -2.63
N LEU A 213 -14.87 -6.59 -2.23
CA LEU A 213 -15.70 -6.83 -1.04
C LEU A 213 -16.44 -8.18 -1.03
N PRO A 214 -17.02 -8.68 -2.13
CA PRO A 214 -17.66 -10.00 -2.13
C PRO A 214 -16.68 -11.11 -1.72
N ARG A 215 -15.48 -11.11 -2.30
CA ARG A 215 -14.45 -12.09 -1.98
C ARG A 215 -13.86 -11.88 -0.59
N MET A 216 -13.70 -10.62 -0.14
CA MET A 216 -13.32 -10.30 1.23
C MET A 216 -14.32 -10.86 2.24
N ALA A 217 -15.62 -10.80 1.95
CA ALA A 217 -16.68 -11.33 2.80
C ALA A 217 -16.66 -12.87 2.91
N GLU A 218 -16.21 -13.57 1.86
CA GLU A 218 -16.03 -15.03 1.84
C GLU A 218 -14.84 -15.48 2.68
N VAL A 219 -13.72 -14.75 2.62
CA VAL A 219 -12.50 -15.09 3.35
C VAL A 219 -12.47 -14.52 4.77
N ALA A 220 -13.43 -13.67 5.15
CA ALA A 220 -13.55 -13.14 6.51
C ALA A 220 -14.24 -14.15 7.45
N ALA A 221 -13.68 -14.34 8.65
CA ALA A 221 -14.34 -15.07 9.71
C ALA A 221 -15.61 -14.33 10.17
N PRO A 222 -16.70 -15.04 10.52
CA PRO A 222 -17.83 -14.44 11.23
C PRO A 222 -17.38 -13.74 12.52
N GLY A 223 -17.83 -12.50 12.73
CA GLY A 223 -17.33 -11.65 13.83
C GLY A 223 -15.92 -11.08 13.62
N GLY A 224 -15.30 -11.37 12.46
CA GLY A 224 -14.05 -10.81 11.93
C GLY A 224 -14.05 -9.28 11.92
N TRP A 225 -12.88 -8.65 11.85
CA TRP A 225 -12.77 -7.21 11.64
C TRP A 225 -12.17 -6.90 10.28
N LEU A 226 -12.54 -5.75 9.72
CA LEU A 226 -11.96 -5.14 8.53
C LEU A 226 -11.55 -3.71 8.88
N VAL A 227 -10.32 -3.35 8.58
CA VAL A 227 -9.87 -1.96 8.54
C VAL A 227 -9.67 -1.58 7.07
N ALA A 228 -10.51 -0.68 6.58
CA ALA A 228 -10.51 -0.20 5.20
C ALA A 228 -10.14 1.29 5.17
N SER A 229 -9.15 1.69 4.38
CA SER A 229 -8.75 3.09 4.17
C SER A 229 -8.36 3.30 2.69
N GLY A 230 -7.73 4.42 2.34
CA GLY A 230 -7.59 4.84 0.92
C GLY A 230 -8.87 5.47 0.37
N ILE A 231 -9.75 5.95 1.26
CA ILE A 231 -11.08 6.47 0.95
C ILE A 231 -11.11 7.98 1.23
N LEU A 232 -11.55 8.76 0.24
CA LEU A 232 -11.79 10.19 0.41
C LEU A 232 -12.98 10.45 1.33
N ALA A 233 -12.86 11.42 2.22
CA ALA A 233 -13.87 11.76 3.23
C ALA A 233 -15.22 12.17 2.61
N GLU A 234 -15.21 12.78 1.42
CA GLU A 234 -16.44 13.10 0.67
C GLU A 234 -17.20 11.86 0.17
N ARG A 235 -16.54 10.69 0.12
CA ARG A 235 -17.14 9.40 -0.28
C ARG A 235 -17.40 8.48 0.90
N THR A 236 -17.48 9.02 2.12
CA THR A 236 -17.76 8.25 3.35
C THR A 236 -19.06 7.45 3.21
N ASP A 237 -20.17 8.10 2.85
CA ASP A 237 -21.47 7.43 2.78
C ASP A 237 -21.50 6.30 1.76
N GLU A 238 -20.86 6.50 0.61
CA GLU A 238 -20.69 5.48 -0.43
C GLU A 238 -19.94 4.25 0.12
N ALA A 239 -18.81 4.48 0.79
CA ALA A 239 -18.02 3.41 1.39
C ALA A 239 -18.80 2.63 2.45
N LEU A 240 -19.52 3.32 3.35
CA LEU A 240 -20.30 2.68 4.41
C LEU A 240 -21.42 1.82 3.83
N VAL A 241 -22.10 2.29 2.79
CA VAL A 241 -23.15 1.52 2.09
C VAL A 241 -22.57 0.28 1.43
N SER A 242 -21.46 0.40 0.70
CA SER A 242 -20.78 -0.73 0.06
C SER A 242 -20.37 -1.80 1.08
N LEU A 243 -19.71 -1.41 2.17
CA LEU A 243 -19.32 -2.32 3.26
C LEU A 243 -20.52 -3.03 3.87
N ALA A 244 -21.55 -2.28 4.26
CA ALA A 244 -22.75 -2.82 4.89
C ALA A 244 -23.51 -3.79 3.96
N SER A 245 -23.57 -3.49 2.65
CA SER A 245 -24.23 -4.36 1.66
C SER A 245 -23.60 -5.75 1.52
N GLN A 246 -22.33 -5.89 1.89
CA GLN A 246 -21.58 -7.15 1.88
C GLN A 246 -21.46 -7.76 3.28
N GLY A 247 -22.22 -7.24 4.26
CA GLY A 247 -22.28 -7.71 5.64
C GLY A 247 -21.02 -7.40 6.45
N PHE A 248 -20.34 -6.30 6.12
CA PHE A 248 -19.36 -5.65 7.00
C PHE A 248 -20.03 -4.45 7.65
N ARG A 249 -20.48 -4.59 8.90
CA ARG A 249 -21.13 -3.53 9.65
C ARG A 249 -20.08 -2.51 10.15
N PRO A 250 -20.12 -1.24 9.73
CA PRO A 250 -19.19 -0.23 10.24
C PRO A 250 -19.39 -0.03 11.75
N GLU A 251 -18.28 -0.02 12.50
CA GLU A 251 -18.25 0.27 13.94
C GLU A 251 -17.69 1.65 14.23
N LYS A 252 -16.69 2.08 13.44
CA LYS A 252 -16.00 3.34 13.63
C LYS A 252 -15.49 3.89 12.31
N VAL A 253 -15.57 5.21 12.16
CA VAL A 253 -14.92 5.97 11.09
C VAL A 253 -13.99 6.97 11.74
N VAL A 254 -12.73 6.99 11.31
CA VAL A 254 -11.72 7.98 11.71
C VAL A 254 -11.30 8.77 10.47
N ARG A 255 -10.87 10.01 10.67
CA ARG A 255 -10.53 10.93 9.59
C ARG A 255 -9.25 11.70 9.92
N GLU A 256 -8.40 11.85 8.92
CA GLU A 256 -7.25 12.75 8.93
C GLU A 256 -7.20 13.45 7.56
N GLY A 257 -7.24 14.79 7.58
CA GLY A 257 -7.29 15.58 6.35
C GLY A 257 -8.49 15.23 5.46
N GLU A 258 -8.20 14.80 4.24
CA GLU A 258 -9.19 14.41 3.22
C GLU A 258 -9.48 12.90 3.21
N TRP A 259 -8.84 12.13 4.09
CA TRP A 259 -8.90 10.69 4.08
C TRP A 259 -9.61 10.12 5.30
N ILE A 260 -10.26 8.97 5.13
CA ILE A 260 -10.88 8.22 6.23
C ILE A 260 -10.32 6.80 6.32
N ALA A 261 -10.45 6.21 7.49
CA ALA A 261 -10.42 4.76 7.67
C ALA A 261 -11.69 4.30 8.38
N VAL A 262 -12.20 3.14 7.98
CA VAL A 262 -13.39 2.51 8.54
C VAL A 262 -12.98 1.20 9.21
N LEU A 263 -13.28 1.08 10.49
CA LEU A 263 -13.28 -0.21 11.18
C LEU A 263 -14.70 -0.79 11.08
N ALA A 264 -14.81 -1.96 10.46
CA ALA A 264 -16.05 -2.70 10.32
C ALA A 264 -15.92 -4.11 10.91
N VAL A 265 -17.06 -4.72 11.25
CA VAL A 265 -17.15 -6.10 11.73
C VAL A 265 -17.95 -6.94 10.76
N ARG A 266 -17.41 -8.12 10.43
CA ARG A 266 -18.12 -9.13 9.65
C ARG A 266 -19.29 -9.65 10.47
N GLU A 267 -20.51 -9.46 9.99
CA GLU A 267 -21.69 -9.98 10.66
C GLU A 267 -21.68 -11.52 10.72
N GLN A 268 -22.31 -12.07 11.75
CA GLN A 268 -22.53 -13.51 11.84
C GLN A 268 -23.66 -13.85 10.87
N ALA A 269 -23.35 -14.62 9.82
CA ALA A 269 -24.37 -15.18 8.93
C ALA A 269 -25.23 -16.21 9.66
#